data_AF-A0A447N870-F1
#
_entry.id   AF-A0A447N870-F1
#
_cell.length_a   1.000
_cell.length_b   1.000
_cell.length_c   1.000
_cell.angle_alpha   90.00
_cell.angle_beta   90.00
_cell.angle_gamma   90.00
#
_symmetry.space_group_name_H-M   'P 1'
#
loop_
_entity.id
_entity.type
_entity.pdbx_description
1 polymer ?
#
loop_
_entity_poly.entity_id
_entity_poly.type
_entity_poly.pdbx_seq_one_letter_code
_entity_poly.pdbx_strand_id
1 'polypeptide(L)' 'MTLRSRGKRFFDVLEQDSAYQIASAPCFETYLNNGMEDGYWDIEMYIPVQRK' A
#
# COMPACT_ATOMS: atom_id res chain seq x y z
N MET A 1 -9.30 5.02 -6.32
CA MET A 1 -8.26 5.88 -5.72
C MET A 1 -7.22 4.95 -5.14
N THR A 2 -5.94 5.19 -5.37
CA THR A 2 -4.88 4.28 -4.89
C THR A 2 -3.90 5.08 -4.06
N LEU A 3 -3.73 4.70 -2.80
CA LEU A 3 -2.77 5.36 -1.91
C LEU A 3 -1.43 4.63 -1.96
N ARG A 4 -0.35 5.42 -2.00
CA ARG A 4 1.05 4.95 -1.91
C ARG A 4 1.57 5.10 -0.48
N SER A 5 2.29 4.12 0.04
CA SER A 5 2.93 4.24 1.35
C SER A 5 4.11 3.28 1.56
N ARG A 6 4.91 3.56 2.60
CA ARG A 6 5.99 2.70 3.10
C ARG A 6 5.56 2.08 4.44
N GLY A 7 5.04 0.84 4.42
CA GLY A 7 4.94 -0.05 5.59
C GLY A 7 3.71 0.08 6.52
N LYS A 8 3.79 -0.65 7.65
CA LYS A 8 2.72 -0.96 8.64
C LYS A 8 1.82 0.23 9.04
N ARG A 9 2.39 1.42 9.16
CA ARG A 9 1.68 2.68 9.48
C ARG A 9 0.56 3.02 8.51
N PHE A 10 0.62 2.53 7.27
CA PHE A 10 -0.38 2.82 6.26
C PHE A 10 -1.74 2.21 6.56
N PHE A 11 -1.75 0.93 6.93
CA PHE A 11 -3.01 0.25 7.25
C PHE A 11 -3.64 0.84 8.49
N ASP A 12 -2.83 1.19 9.50
CA ASP A 12 -3.31 1.86 10.71
C ASP A 12 -3.97 3.22 10.41
N VAL A 13 -3.40 4.00 9.48
CA VAL A 13 -3.97 5.28 9.04
C VAL A 13 -5.21 5.08 8.18
N LEU A 14 -5.18 4.12 7.25
CA LEU A 14 -6.30 3.83 6.36
C LEU A 14 -7.52 3.29 7.11
N GLU A 15 -7.31 2.48 8.16
CA GLU A 15 -8.38 1.98 9.01
C GLU A 15 -9.08 3.11 9.78
N GLN A 16 -8.33 4.15 10.16
CA GLN A 16 -8.84 5.35 10.84
C GLN A 16 -9.47 6.37 9.88
N ASP A 17 -9.35 6.20 8.55
CA ASP A 17 -9.91 7.13 7.56
C ASP A 17 -11.45 7.11 7.61
N SER A 18 -12.10 8.26 7.72
CA SER A 18 -13.56 8.37 7.84
C SER A 18 -14.30 8.40 6.50
N ALA A 19 -13.59 8.62 5.39
CA ALA A 19 -14.16 8.76 4.06
C ALA A 19 -13.97 7.51 3.18
N TYR A 20 -12.92 6.74 3.41
CA TYR A 20 -12.54 5.59 2.59
C TYR A 20 -12.36 4.32 3.42
N GLN A 21 -12.58 3.16 2.79
CA GLN A 21 -12.33 1.83 3.32
C GLN A 21 -11.66 0.96 2.25
N ILE A 22 -10.93 -0.08 2.66
CA ILE A 22 -10.34 -1.04 1.73
C ILE A 22 -11.47 -1.72 0.93
N ALA A 23 -11.33 -1.74 -0.39
CA ALA A 23 -12.27 -2.41 -1.27
C ALA A 23 -11.92 -3.90 -1.41
N SER A 24 -12.92 -4.75 -1.67
CA SER A 24 -12.71 -6.15 -2.02
C SER A 24 -12.25 -6.28 -3.48
N ALA A 25 -11.03 -5.83 -3.75
CA ALA A 25 -10.39 -5.86 -5.06
C ALA A 25 -8.89 -6.21 -4.91
N PRO A 26 -8.24 -6.69 -5.98
CA PRO A 26 -6.83 -7.08 -5.92
C PRO A 26 -5.92 -5.92 -5.49
N CYS A 27 -5.00 -6.23 -4.58
CA CYS A 27 -3.87 -5.38 -4.23
C CYS A 27 -2.67 -5.75 -5.14
N PHE A 28 -1.81 -4.79 -5.43
CA PHE A 28 -0.60 -5.05 -6.20
C PHE A 28 0.58 -4.26 -5.62
N GLU A 29 1.78 -4.73 -5.92
CA GLU A 29 3.02 -4.10 -5.47
C GLU A 29 4.08 -4.10 -6.58
N THR A 30 4.91 -3.07 -6.59
CA THR A 30 6.05 -2.95 -7.51
C THR A 30 7.34 -2.95 -6.70
N TYR A 31 8.27 -3.84 -7.08
CA TYR A 31 9.62 -3.86 -6.55
C TYR A 31 10.44 -2.82 -7.30
N LEU A 32 10.89 -1.79 -6.58
CA LEU A 32 11.55 -0.63 -7.17
C LEU A 32 13.05 -0.84 -7.36
N ASN A 33 13.62 -1.87 -6.72
CA ASN A 33 15.04 -2.16 -6.76
C ASN A 33 15.31 -3.67 -6.73
N ASN A 34 16.56 -4.04 -7.00
CA ASN A 34 17.02 -5.42 -6.88
C ASN A 34 17.53 -5.66 -5.46
N GLY A 35 16.66 -6.09 -4.55
CA GLY A 35 17.05 -6.26 -3.15
C GLY A 35 18.06 -7.37 -2.89
N MET A 36 18.36 -8.22 -3.88
CA MET A 36 19.48 -9.15 -3.79
C MET A 36 20.84 -8.45 -3.91
N GLU A 37 20.92 -7.37 -4.71
CA GLU A 37 22.14 -6.58 -4.89
C GLU A 37 22.25 -5.48 -3.85
N ASP A 38 21.14 -4.80 -3.55
CA ASP A 38 21.13 -3.62 -2.67
C ASP A 38 21.05 -3.97 -1.18
N GLY A 39 20.67 -5.20 -0.84
CA GLY A 39 20.53 -5.66 0.55
C GLY A 39 19.25 -5.17 1.26
N TYR A 40 18.35 -4.50 0.54
CA TYR A 40 17.01 -4.11 1.00
C TYR A 40 16.03 -4.08 -0.17
N TRP A 41 14.72 -4.21 0.10
CA TRP A 41 13.67 -4.11 -0.92
C TRP A 41 12.84 -2.85 -0.73
N ASP A 42 12.89 -1.96 -1.70
CA ASP A 42 11.95 -0.86 -1.87
C ASP A 42 10.71 -1.38 -2.61
N ILE A 43 9.58 -1.38 -1.91
CA ILE A 43 8.31 -1.88 -2.42
C ILE A 43 7.30 -0.73 -2.43
N GLU A 44 6.66 -0.53 -3.56
CA GLU A 44 5.54 0.39 -3.71
C GLU A 44 4.23 -0.40 -3.73
N MET A 45 3.41 -0.24 -2.70
CA MET A 45 2.13 -0.95 -2.57
C MET A 45 0.95 -0.11 -3.08
N TYR A 46 0.00 -0.79 -3.71
CA TYR A 46 -1.22 -0.23 -4.27
C TYR A 46 -2.42 -0.97 -3.71
N ILE A 47 -3.14 -0.33 -2.79
CA ILE A 47 -4.32 -0.89 -2.13
C ILE A 47 -5.58 -0.20 -2.67
N PRO A 48 -6.55 -0.93 -3.24
CA PRO A 48 -7.78 -0.35 -3.72
C PRO A 48 -8.66 0.07 -2.55
N VAL A 49 -9.20 1.29 -2.64
CA VAL A 49 -10.14 1.83 -1.65
C VAL A 49 -11.44 2.25 -2.32
N GLN A 50 -12.53 2.14 -1.57
CA GLN A 50 -13.86 2.63 -1.92
C GLN A 50 -14.35 3.61 -0.86
N ARG A 51 -15.33 4.44 -1.20
CA ARG A 51 -15.97 5.30 -0.19
C ARG A 51 -16.70 4.45 0.84
N LYS A 52 -16.72 4.94 2.08
CA LYS A 52 -17.66 4.46 3.09
C LYS A 52 -19.09 4.83 2.70
#